data_AF-A0A962QAD6-F1
#
_entry.id   AF-A0A962QAD6-F1
#
_cell.length_a   1.000
_cell.length_b   1.000
_cell.length_c   1.000
_cell.angle_alpha   90.00
_cell.angle_beta   90.00
_cell.angle_gamma   90.00
#
_symmetry.space_group_name_H-M   'P 1'
#
loop_
_entity.id
_entity.type
_entity.pdbx_description
1 polymer ?
#
loop_
_entity_poly.entity_id
_entity_poly.type
_entity_poly.pdbx_seq_one_letter_code
_entity_poly.pdbx_strand_id
1 'polypeptide(L)'
;RSGGADGADSFFEMGAKKKEIYLPWKNFNNNPSPLFELSDEAFEIAEQFHPAWEKLSKGARNLHARNTYQVLGKDLHTPSDFIICWSNGTGGTEQSLRIARHYNIPIYNLYEMSLEEVIEKIG
;
A
#
# COMPACT_ATOMS: atom_id res chain seq x y z
N ARG A 1 -0.14 1.07 -8.36
CA ARG A 1 -1.00 1.73 -7.35
C ARG A 1 -0.08 2.24 -6.24
N SER A 2 -0.39 3.36 -5.61
CA SER A 2 0.37 3.95 -4.50
C SER A 2 -0.61 4.70 -3.60
N GLY A 3 -0.17 5.42 -2.57
CA GLY A 3 -1.11 6.23 -1.82
C GLY A 3 -0.59 7.51 -1.15
N GLY A 4 0.43 8.12 -1.72
CA GLY A 4 0.78 9.52 -1.43
C GLY A 4 1.44 9.76 -0.08
N ALA A 5 2.00 8.74 0.57
CA ALA A 5 2.93 8.95 1.68
C ALA A 5 4.27 9.53 1.19
N ASP A 6 5.06 10.10 2.10
CA ASP A 6 6.42 10.52 1.76
C ASP A 6 7.35 9.30 1.56
N GLY A 7 8.35 9.45 0.69
CA GLY A 7 9.33 8.40 0.40
C GLY A 7 8.94 7.54 -0.80
N ALA A 8 8.72 6.25 -0.59
CA ALA A 8 8.48 5.30 -1.70
C ALA A 8 7.23 5.67 -2.51
N ASP A 9 6.12 6.00 -1.83
CA ASP A 9 4.86 6.37 -2.47
C ASP A 9 5.04 7.56 -3.42
N SER A 10 5.70 8.64 -2.96
CA SER A 10 5.95 9.84 -3.77
C SER A 10 6.95 9.60 -4.89
N PHE A 11 8.00 8.80 -4.66
CA PHE A 11 8.98 8.44 -5.69
C PHE A 11 8.33 7.69 -6.86
N PHE A 12 7.59 6.62 -6.58
CA PHE A 12 6.90 5.85 -7.62
C PHE A 12 5.80 6.67 -8.29
N GLU A 13 5.10 7.52 -7.54
CA GLU A 13 4.09 8.42 -8.09
C GLU A 13 4.66 9.42 -9.10
N MET A 14 5.86 9.96 -8.85
CA MET A 14 6.53 10.88 -9.77
C MET A 14 6.97 10.18 -11.06
N GLY A 15 7.45 8.94 -10.96
CA GLY A 15 7.91 8.16 -12.12
C GLY A 15 6.77 7.57 -12.97
N ALA A 16 5.60 7.33 -12.38
CA ALA A 16 4.48 6.66 -13.05
C ALA A 16 3.62 7.62 -13.89
N LYS A 17 3.45 7.31 -15.18
CA LYS A 17 2.52 8.04 -16.08
C LYS A 17 1.04 7.70 -15.84
N LYS A 18 0.74 6.41 -15.64
CA LYS A 18 -0.59 5.90 -15.30
C LYS A 18 -0.57 5.46 -13.85
N LYS A 19 -1.42 6.06 -13.02
CA LYS A 19 -1.38 5.86 -11.57
C LYS A 19 -2.76 5.99 -10.93
N GLU A 20 -2.96 5.16 -9.92
CA GLU A 20 -4.05 5.26 -8.94
C GLU A 20 -3.38 5.56 -7.59
N ILE A 21 -3.69 6.72 -7.00
CA ILE A 21 -3.12 7.18 -5.75
C ILE A 21 -4.23 7.23 -4.70
N TYR A 22 -4.31 6.20 -3.86
CA TYR A 22 -5.35 6.09 -2.85
C TYR A 22 -4.93 6.86 -1.60
N LEU A 23 -5.78 7.75 -1.07
CA LEU A 23 -5.46 8.61 0.06
C LEU A 23 -6.31 8.23 1.29
N PRO A 24 -5.76 8.34 2.51
CA PRO A 24 -6.51 8.04 3.74
C PRO A 24 -7.54 9.14 4.09
N TRP A 25 -7.38 10.34 3.53
CA TRP A 25 -8.32 11.45 3.56
C TRP A 25 -7.96 12.45 2.46
N LYS A 26 -8.89 13.36 2.16
CA LYS A 26 -8.72 14.40 1.15
C LYS A 26 -7.47 15.25 1.43
N ASN A 27 -6.67 15.51 0.39
CA ASN A 27 -5.44 16.30 0.43
C ASN A 27 -4.36 15.77 1.38
N PHE A 28 -4.34 14.46 1.67
CA PHE A 28 -3.23 13.84 2.40
C PHE A 28 -1.90 14.16 1.72
N ASN A 29 -0.95 14.73 2.47
CA ASN A 29 0.34 15.23 1.95
C ASN A 29 0.24 16.17 0.74
N ASN A 30 -0.80 17.03 0.72
CA ASN A 30 -1.10 17.94 -0.41
C ASN A 30 -1.31 17.22 -1.75
N ASN A 31 -1.57 15.91 -1.73
CA ASN A 31 -1.82 15.14 -2.93
C ASN A 31 -3.25 15.43 -3.46
N PRO A 32 -3.40 15.85 -4.73
CA PRO A 32 -4.70 16.25 -5.28
C PRO A 32 -5.55 15.06 -5.75
N SER A 33 -5.11 13.81 -5.52
CA SER A 33 -5.83 12.63 -5.96
C SER A 33 -7.28 12.63 -5.46
N PRO A 34 -8.25 12.28 -6.33
CA PRO A 34 -9.66 12.18 -5.93
C PRO A 34 -9.98 10.87 -5.19
N LEU A 35 -9.04 9.92 -5.10
CA LEU A 35 -9.28 8.59 -4.54
C LEU A 35 -9.08 8.59 -3.02
N PHE A 36 -9.98 9.22 -2.27
CA PHE A 36 -9.91 9.32 -0.80
C PHE A 36 -11.14 8.77 -0.07
N GLU A 37 -12.10 8.21 -0.81
CA GLU A 37 -13.27 7.56 -0.23
C GLU A 37 -12.91 6.13 0.17
N LEU A 38 -13.08 5.83 1.47
CA LEU A 38 -12.80 4.53 2.05
C LEU A 38 -14.13 3.85 2.38
N SER A 39 -14.36 2.69 1.79
CA SER A 39 -15.54 1.85 2.05
C SER A 39 -15.39 1.06 3.36
N ASP A 40 -16.50 0.61 3.92
CA ASP A 40 -16.50 -0.26 5.11
C ASP A 40 -15.74 -1.56 4.86
N GLU A 41 -15.86 -2.16 3.67
CA GLU A 41 -15.11 -3.36 3.26
C GLU A 41 -13.59 -3.16 3.35
N ALA A 42 -13.09 -1.97 2.99
CA ALA A 42 -11.67 -1.65 3.14
C ALA A 42 -11.22 -1.62 4.61
N PHE A 43 -12.11 -1.18 5.52
CA PHE A 43 -11.83 -1.24 6.95
C PHE A 43 -11.88 -2.68 7.47
N GLU A 44 -12.85 -3.48 7.03
CA GLU A 44 -12.98 -4.90 7.43
C GLU A 44 -11.75 -5.72 7.01
N ILE A 45 -11.28 -5.55 5.76
CA ILE A 45 -10.05 -6.19 5.29
C ILE A 45 -8.86 -5.69 6.12
N ALA A 46 -8.73 -4.38 6.34
CA ALA A 46 -7.62 -3.84 7.13
C ALA A 46 -7.62 -4.40 8.57
N GLU A 47 -8.78 -4.50 9.19
CA GLU A 47 -8.96 -5.09 10.52
C GLU A 47 -8.52 -6.56 10.55
N GLN A 48 -9.00 -7.35 9.59
CA GLN A 48 -8.68 -8.78 9.49
C GLN A 48 -7.17 -9.05 9.47
N PHE A 49 -6.39 -8.21 8.80
CA PHE A 49 -4.95 -8.41 8.64
C PHE A 49 -4.08 -7.67 9.67
N HIS A 50 -4.65 -6.77 10.48
CA HIS A 50 -3.89 -5.98 11.44
C HIS A 50 -3.81 -6.65 12.82
N PRO A 51 -2.61 -6.84 13.40
CA PRO A 51 -2.44 -7.65 14.63
C PRO A 51 -3.03 -7.03 15.91
N ALA A 52 -3.32 -5.73 15.90
CA ALA A 52 -3.83 -5.01 17.06
C ALA A 52 -4.77 -3.86 16.66
N TRP A 53 -5.76 -4.14 15.81
CA TRP A 53 -6.67 -3.14 15.24
C TRP A 53 -7.35 -2.24 16.29
N GLU A 54 -7.80 -2.84 17.39
CA GLU A 54 -8.47 -2.11 18.47
C GLU A 54 -7.60 -1.05 19.14
N LYS A 55 -6.26 -1.17 19.03
CA LYS A 55 -5.32 -0.19 19.61
C LYS A 55 -5.07 1.01 18.68
N LEU A 56 -5.57 0.97 17.45
CA LEU A 56 -5.31 2.01 16.45
C LEU A 56 -6.20 3.22 16.65
N SER A 57 -5.61 4.40 16.47
CA SER A 57 -6.36 5.65 16.31
C SER A 57 -7.17 5.63 15.00
N LYS A 58 -8.19 6.48 14.91
CA LYS A 58 -8.97 6.65 13.66
C LYS A 58 -8.08 6.94 12.45
N GLY A 59 -7.09 7.81 12.60
CA GLY A 59 -6.14 8.14 11.52
C GLY A 59 -5.31 6.93 11.09
N ALA A 60 -4.84 6.11 12.04
CA ALA A 60 -4.12 4.88 11.73
C ALA A 60 -5.02 3.85 11.02
N ARG A 61 -6.27 3.70 11.46
CA ARG A 61 -7.26 2.84 10.78
C ARG A 61 -7.49 3.29 9.33
N ASN A 62 -7.63 4.60 9.08
CA ASN A 62 -7.76 5.13 7.72
C ASN A 62 -6.52 4.85 6.85
N LEU A 63 -5.31 4.98 7.40
CA LEU A 63 -4.06 4.66 6.69
C LEU A 63 -4.02 3.19 6.28
N HIS A 64 -4.42 2.28 7.17
CA HIS A 64 -4.48 0.84 6.88
C HIS A 64 -5.62 0.46 5.93
N ALA A 65 -6.81 1.06 6.07
CA ALA A 65 -7.91 0.90 5.13
C ALA A 65 -7.50 1.37 3.72
N ARG A 66 -6.85 2.53 3.59
CA ARG A 66 -6.26 2.99 2.33
C ARG A 66 -5.29 1.97 1.74
N ASN A 67 -4.45 1.34 2.56
CA ASN A 67 -3.47 0.35 2.08
C ASN A 67 -4.13 -0.85 1.41
N THR A 68 -5.36 -1.22 1.78
CA THR A 68 -6.09 -2.32 1.12
C THR A 68 -6.30 -2.05 -0.38
N TYR A 69 -6.68 -0.82 -0.75
CA TYR A 69 -6.83 -0.41 -2.15
C TYR A 69 -5.52 -0.43 -2.93
N GLN A 70 -4.39 -0.14 -2.28
CA GLN A 70 -3.08 -0.24 -2.94
C GLN A 70 -2.78 -1.69 -3.36
N VAL A 71 -3.22 -2.65 -2.55
CA VAL A 71 -2.99 -4.08 -2.76
C VAL A 71 -4.04 -4.70 -3.67
N LEU A 72 -5.33 -4.34 -3.51
CA LEU A 72 -6.47 -5.04 -4.11
C LEU A 72 -7.24 -4.20 -5.15
N GLY A 73 -6.83 -2.97 -5.40
CA GLY A 73 -7.51 -2.08 -6.35
C GLY A 73 -8.81 -1.48 -5.82
N LYS A 74 -9.46 -0.68 -6.65
CA LYS A 74 -10.66 0.09 -6.28
C LYS A 74 -11.84 -0.78 -5.87
N ASP A 75 -11.96 -1.96 -6.46
CA ASP A 75 -13.01 -2.94 -6.20
C ASP A 75 -12.68 -3.88 -5.04
N LEU A 76 -11.50 -3.75 -4.44
CA LEU A 76 -10.99 -4.63 -3.38
C LEU A 76 -10.90 -6.12 -3.79
N HIS A 77 -10.96 -6.40 -5.09
CA HIS A 77 -11.03 -7.75 -5.67
C HIS A 77 -10.10 -7.96 -6.86
N THR A 78 -9.39 -6.92 -7.29
CA THR A 78 -8.39 -6.99 -8.37
C THR A 78 -6.99 -6.80 -7.78
N PRO A 79 -6.35 -7.87 -7.27
CA PRO A 79 -4.98 -7.83 -6.74
C PRO A 79 -4.01 -7.10 -7.68
N SER A 80 -3.06 -6.38 -7.10
CA SER A 80 -1.90 -5.90 -7.84
C SER A 80 -1.10 -7.10 -8.33
N ASP A 81 -0.54 -7.01 -9.55
CA ASP A 81 0.27 -8.09 -10.12
C ASP A 81 1.53 -8.38 -9.30
N PHE A 82 2.07 -7.36 -8.63
CA PHE A 82 3.19 -7.45 -7.69
C PHE A 82 3.21 -6.22 -6.77
N ILE A 83 4.03 -6.29 -5.73
CA ILE A 83 4.37 -5.18 -4.84
C ILE A 83 5.87 -4.94 -4.88
N ILE A 84 6.28 -3.67 -5.02
CA ILE A 84 7.65 -3.23 -4.75
C ILE A 84 7.62 -2.39 -3.47
N CYS A 85 8.51 -2.69 -2.53
CA CYS A 85 8.58 -1.96 -1.27
C CYS A 85 10.01 -1.87 -0.72
N TRP A 86 10.17 -1.03 0.31
CA TRP A 86 11.33 -1.01 1.19
C TRP A 86 10.83 -1.17 2.63
N SER A 87 10.92 -2.39 3.18
CA SER A 87 10.49 -2.69 4.54
C SER A 87 11.54 -3.52 5.26
N ASN A 88 11.82 -3.17 6.51
CA ASN A 88 12.64 -3.97 7.41
C ASN A 88 11.79 -4.92 8.29
N GLY A 89 10.53 -5.16 7.93
CA GLY A 89 9.62 -5.96 8.73
C GLY A 89 8.82 -5.18 9.78
N THR A 90 8.81 -3.85 9.73
CA THR A 90 8.08 -3.02 10.71
C THR A 90 7.25 -1.91 10.08
N GLY A 91 6.25 -1.43 10.82
CA GLY A 91 5.44 -0.27 10.43
C GLY A 91 4.28 -0.57 9.48
N GLY A 92 3.76 0.50 8.84
CA GLY A 92 2.54 0.45 8.04
C GLY A 92 2.63 -0.42 6.77
N THR A 93 3.83 -0.57 6.22
CA THR A 93 4.09 -1.41 5.03
C THR A 93 3.79 -2.88 5.30
N GLU A 94 4.07 -3.38 6.52
CA GLU A 94 3.80 -4.78 6.86
C GLU A 94 2.33 -5.15 6.80
N GLN A 95 1.43 -4.19 7.01
CA GLN A 95 0.01 -4.43 6.79
C GLN A 95 -0.26 -4.84 5.34
N SER A 96 0.24 -4.06 4.38
CA SER A 96 0.09 -4.35 2.95
C SER A 96 0.71 -5.69 2.59
N LEU A 97 1.87 -6.03 3.18
CA LEU A 97 2.55 -7.31 2.92
C LEU A 97 1.80 -8.51 3.49
N ARG A 98 1.10 -8.38 4.63
CA ARG A 98 0.21 -9.46 5.14
C ARG A 98 -0.93 -9.75 4.18
N ILE A 99 -1.57 -8.71 3.64
CA ILE A 99 -2.62 -8.86 2.63
C ILE A 99 -2.03 -9.51 1.37
N ALA A 100 -0.92 -9.00 0.87
CA ALA A 100 -0.27 -9.51 -0.34
C ALA A 100 0.10 -10.99 -0.24
N ARG A 101 0.68 -11.42 0.89
CA ARG A 101 1.00 -12.83 1.16
C ARG A 101 -0.26 -13.71 1.14
N HIS A 102 -1.38 -13.24 1.70
CA HIS A 102 -2.64 -13.98 1.68
C HIS A 102 -3.16 -14.20 0.25
N TYR A 103 -3.06 -13.18 -0.59
CA TYR A 103 -3.48 -13.24 -2.00
C TYR A 103 -2.42 -13.81 -2.95
N ASN A 104 -1.30 -14.34 -2.42
CA ASN A 104 -0.17 -14.86 -3.19
C ASN A 104 0.39 -13.86 -4.22
N ILE A 105 0.38 -12.56 -3.88
CA ILE A 105 0.94 -11.50 -4.71
C ILE A 105 2.47 -11.52 -4.56
N PRO A 106 3.24 -11.56 -5.65
CA PRO A 106 4.70 -11.40 -5.60
C PRO A 106 5.14 -10.12 -4.90
N ILE A 107 6.09 -10.24 -3.98
CA ILE A 107 6.66 -9.11 -3.23
C ILE A 107 8.15 -8.99 -3.57
N TYR A 108 8.54 -7.81 -4.03
CA TYR A 108 9.93 -7.40 -4.24
C TYR A 108 10.31 -6.39 -3.16
N ASN A 109 10.87 -6.88 -2.06
CA ASN A 109 11.33 -6.04 -0.96
C ASN A 109 12.78 -5.62 -1.20
N LEU A 110 12.97 -4.39 -1.70
CA LEU A 110 14.28 -3.85 -2.05
C LEU A 110 15.24 -3.73 -0.85
N TYR A 111 14.71 -3.74 0.38
CA TYR A 111 15.54 -3.78 1.60
C TYR A 111 16.35 -5.08 1.73
N GLU A 112 15.86 -6.17 1.14
CA GLU A 112 16.45 -7.51 1.23
C GLU A 112 17.19 -7.93 -0.04
N MET A 113 17.24 -7.05 -1.07
CA MET A 113 17.78 -7.37 -2.39
C MET A 113 19.10 -6.65 -2.65
N SER A 114 20.01 -7.31 -3.35
CA SER A 114 21.21 -6.67 -3.92
C SER A 114 20.85 -5.81 -5.14
N LEU A 115 21.75 -4.90 -5.54
CA LEU A 115 21.54 -4.09 -6.73
C LEU A 115 21.39 -4.95 -8.00
N GLU A 116 22.16 -6.02 -8.09
CA GLU A 116 22.12 -6.98 -9.20
C GLU A 116 20.75 -7.66 -9.29
N GLU A 117 20.21 -8.12 -8.16
CA GLU A 117 18.88 -8.75 -8.11
C GLU A 117 17.76 -7.78 -8.50
N VAL A 118 17.89 -6.50 -8.13
CA VAL A 118 16.92 -5.47 -8.51
C VAL A 118 16.93 -5.25 -10.02
N ILE A 119 18.11 -5.15 -10.63
CA ILE A 119 18.25 -4.98 -12.08
C ILE A 119 17.71 -6.20 -12.82
N GLU A 120 18.00 -7.42 -12.37
CA GLU A 120 17.56 -8.64 -13.05
C GLU A 120 16.04 -8.86 -12.99
N LYS A 121 15.40 -8.54 -11.85
CA LYS A 121 13.99 -8.88 -11.62
C LYS A 121 13.01 -7.77 -11.97
N ILE A 122 13.46 -6.51 -12.01
CA ILE A 122 12.59 -5.33 -12.11
C ILE A 122 13.01 -4.39 -13.25
N GLY A 123 14.31 -4.34 -13.60
CA GLY A 123 14.86 -3.45 -14.64
C GLY A 123 14.63 -3.96 -16.06
#